data_AF-A0A7X3G5U8-F1
#
_entry.id   AF-A0A7X3G5U8-F1
#
_cell.length_a   1.000
_cell.length_b   1.000
_cell.length_c   1.000
_cell.angle_alpha   90.00
_cell.angle_beta   90.00
_cell.angle_gamma   90.00
#
_symmetry.space_group_name_H-M   'P 1'
#
loop_
_entity.id
_entity.type
_entity.pdbx_description
1 polymer ?
#
loop_
_entity_poly.entity_id
_entity_poly.type
_entity_poly.pdbx_seq_one_letter_code
_entity_poly.pdbx_strand_id
1 'polypeptide(L)'
;MEVTDLDDDGWGRLMKEIELDGRELEKLGQNLDAGFVWLSLLQDILPILRRFIDHLKSIDDVVHHLPNKDNVRHRFLIGMLFGGVVSAYEGMVHDFVDLLMNCDNYRSIERIKNIEANDLNRLRIKQGLGWDELTLALGKATLNHPNIVARILNSLFEFSVPEADEDVLEHLIKMRNDFTHNNGFNNAGEAYGVSWEQLSNFIVGMDELVAMYVQNVQAHAHCFLEKTS
;
A
#
# COMPACT_ATOMS: atom_id res chain seq x y z
N MET A 1 -18.70 36.83 47.66
CA MET A 1 -17.69 36.12 46.85
C MET A 1 -16.40 36.85 47.11
N GLU A 2 -15.62 36.37 48.07
CA GLU A 2 -14.36 37.00 48.46
C GLU A 2 -13.36 36.78 47.33
N VAL A 3 -12.89 37.88 46.74
CA VAL A 3 -11.69 37.86 45.91
C VAL A 3 -10.53 37.86 46.89
N THR A 4 -9.91 36.69 47.12
CA THR A 4 -8.61 36.62 47.77
C THR A 4 -7.60 37.26 46.85
N ASP A 5 -7.08 38.44 47.23
CA ASP A 5 -5.94 39.07 46.54
C ASP A 5 -4.75 38.11 46.61
N LEU A 6 -4.41 37.48 45.48
CA LEU A 6 -3.21 36.66 45.36
C LEU A 6 -1.98 37.59 45.41
N ASP A 7 -0.97 37.22 46.20
CA ASP A 7 0.34 37.87 46.15
C ASP A 7 1.05 37.58 44.82
N ASP A 8 2.14 38.30 44.51
CA ASP A 8 2.89 38.13 43.25
C ASP A 8 3.31 36.66 43.01
N ASP A 9 3.59 35.90 44.08
CA ASP A 9 3.91 34.47 44.04
C ASP A 9 2.66 33.59 43.79
N GLY A 10 1.48 34.00 44.27
CA GLY A 10 0.19 33.38 43.99
C GLY A 10 -0.24 33.54 42.54
N TRP A 11 -0.07 34.73 41.97
CA TRP A 11 -0.29 34.97 40.54
C TRP A 11 0.71 34.20 39.66
N GLY A 12 1.98 34.15 40.06
CA GLY A 12 3.01 33.38 39.35
C GLY A 12 2.71 31.87 39.32
N ARG A 13 2.21 31.30 40.42
CA ARG A 13 1.79 29.89 40.49
C ARG A 13 0.55 29.61 39.63
N LEU A 14 -0.47 30.46 39.72
CA LEU A 14 -1.69 30.33 38.92
C LEU A 14 -1.42 30.42 37.41
N MET A 15 -0.57 31.36 36.98
CA MET A 15 -0.20 31.49 35.56
C MET A 15 0.55 30.26 35.05
N LYS A 16 1.42 29.66 35.87
CA LYS A 16 2.14 28.44 35.52
C LYS A 16 1.23 27.21 35.42
N GLU A 17 0.22 27.13 36.29
CA GLU A 17 -0.82 26.09 36.25
C GLU A 17 -1.68 26.21 34.98
N ILE A 18 -2.15 27.41 34.66
CA ILE A 18 -2.88 27.70 33.41
C ILE A 18 -2.03 27.37 32.17
N GLU A 19 -0.73 27.66 32.18
CA GLU A 19 0.17 27.33 31.07
C GLU A 19 0.42 25.81 30.94
N LEU A 20 0.40 25.07 32.04
CA LEU A 20 0.48 23.60 32.02
C LEU A 20 -0.81 23.02 31.46
N ASP A 21 -1.97 23.44 31.98
CA ASP A 21 -3.28 23.01 31.51
C ASP A 21 -3.49 23.36 30.02
N GLY A 22 -3.04 24.55 29.60
CA GLY A 22 -3.07 24.97 28.20
C GLY A 22 -2.24 24.07 27.29
N ARG A 23 -1.05 23.65 27.74
CA ARG A 23 -0.22 22.68 27.00
C ARG A 23 -0.83 21.29 26.96
N GLU A 24 -1.49 20.85 28.03
CA GLU A 24 -2.18 19.57 28.05
C GLU A 24 -3.38 19.56 27.09
N LEU A 25 -4.16 20.65 27.04
CA LEU A 25 -5.25 20.82 26.08
C LEU A 25 -4.75 20.90 24.64
N GLU A 26 -3.64 21.60 24.39
CA GLU A 26 -3.04 21.66 23.05
C GLU A 26 -2.58 20.28 22.59
N LYS A 27 -1.92 19.51 23.46
CA LYS A 27 -1.56 18.12 23.18
C LYS A 27 -2.79 17.26 22.89
N LEU A 28 -3.84 17.37 23.71
CA LEU A 28 -5.08 16.63 23.50
C LEU A 28 -5.73 16.97 22.15
N GLY A 29 -5.75 18.25 21.78
CA GLY A 29 -6.22 18.71 20.47
C GLY A 29 -5.40 18.12 19.33
N GLN A 30 -4.08 18.17 19.41
CA GLN A 30 -3.18 17.57 18.42
C GLN A 30 -3.43 16.06 18.27
N ASN A 31 -3.62 15.34 19.39
CA ASN A 31 -3.89 13.90 19.39
C ASN A 31 -5.25 13.57 18.75
N LEU A 32 -6.28 14.40 18.98
CA LEU A 32 -7.59 14.25 18.35
C LEU A 32 -7.52 14.46 16.84
N ASP A 33 -6.85 15.52 16.38
CA ASP A 33 -6.65 15.78 14.95
C ASP A 33 -5.92 14.62 14.27
N ALA A 34 -4.87 14.13 14.92
CA ALA A 34 -4.14 12.93 14.51
C ALA A 34 -5.07 11.71 14.36
N GLY A 35 -5.92 11.46 15.35
CA GLY A 35 -6.89 10.36 15.33
C GLY A 35 -7.91 10.48 14.20
N PHE A 36 -8.38 11.70 13.89
CA PHE A 36 -9.28 11.94 12.75
C PHE A 36 -8.60 11.67 11.41
N VAL A 37 -7.32 12.04 11.24
CA VAL A 37 -6.57 11.73 10.01
C VAL A 37 -6.48 10.22 9.80
N TRP A 38 -6.17 9.46 10.85
CA TRP A 38 -6.10 8.00 10.77
C TRP A 38 -7.45 7.35 10.48
N LEU A 39 -8.52 7.84 11.10
CA LEU A 39 -9.87 7.38 10.82
C LEU A 39 -10.24 7.63 9.35
N SER A 40 -9.94 8.81 8.81
CA SER A 40 -10.16 9.14 7.39
C SER A 40 -9.38 8.20 6.49
N LEU A 41 -8.08 8.01 6.76
CA LEU A 41 -7.22 7.12 5.98
C LEU A 41 -7.78 5.69 5.94
N LEU A 42 -8.18 5.15 7.10
CA LEU A 42 -8.76 3.81 7.18
C LEU A 42 -10.10 3.71 6.42
N GLN A 43 -10.92 4.76 6.45
CA GLN A 43 -12.16 4.82 5.66
C GLN A 43 -11.89 4.84 4.15
N ASP A 44 -10.85 5.56 3.71
CA ASP A 44 -10.47 5.69 2.30
C ASP A 44 -9.80 4.42 1.74
N ILE A 45 -9.17 3.60 2.60
CA ILE A 45 -8.62 2.29 2.21
C ILE A 45 -9.73 1.28 1.87
N LEU A 46 -10.86 1.29 2.57
CA LEU A 46 -11.95 0.32 2.37
C LEU A 46 -12.45 0.21 0.92
N PRO A 47 -12.76 1.31 0.19
CA PRO A 47 -13.19 1.21 -1.20
C PRO A 47 -12.09 0.65 -2.13
N ILE A 48 -10.82 0.89 -1.84
CA ILE A 48 -9.68 0.35 -2.60
C ILE A 48 -9.65 -1.18 -2.48
N LEU A 49 -9.72 -1.67 -1.24
CA LEU A 49 -9.76 -3.12 -0.96
C LEU A 49 -11.00 -3.78 -1.56
N ARG A 50 -12.16 -3.12 -1.49
CA ARG A 50 -13.39 -3.65 -2.06
C ARG A 50 -13.29 -3.82 -3.56
N ARG A 51 -12.74 -2.84 -4.29
CA ARG A 51 -12.48 -2.95 -5.73
C ARG A 51 -11.55 -4.12 -6.05
N PHE A 52 -10.47 -4.29 -5.29
CA PHE A 52 -9.54 -5.40 -5.47
C PHE A 52 -10.23 -6.76 -5.30
N ILE A 53 -10.97 -6.94 -4.19
CA ILE A 53 -11.71 -8.18 -3.90
C ILE A 53 -12.76 -8.47 -4.98
N ASP A 54 -13.51 -7.45 -5.41
CA ASP A 54 -14.54 -7.61 -6.44
C ASP A 54 -13.92 -8.01 -7.79
N HIS A 55 -12.73 -7.51 -8.14
CA HIS A 55 -11.98 -7.96 -9.32
C HIS A 55 -11.53 -9.42 -9.18
N LEU A 56 -10.98 -9.82 -8.03
CA LEU A 56 -10.57 -11.21 -7.81
C LEU A 56 -11.75 -12.18 -7.89
N LYS A 57 -12.89 -11.84 -7.29
CA LYS A 57 -14.13 -12.62 -7.40
C LYS A 57 -14.61 -12.72 -8.84
N SER A 58 -14.53 -11.63 -9.61
CA SER A 58 -14.91 -11.65 -11.02
C SER A 58 -14.02 -12.60 -11.83
N ILE A 59 -12.72 -12.68 -11.50
CA ILE A 59 -11.78 -13.62 -12.13
C ILE A 59 -12.12 -15.06 -11.73
N ASP A 60 -12.35 -15.30 -10.44
CA ASP A 60 -12.73 -16.61 -9.90
C ASP A 60 -14.03 -17.13 -10.55
N ASP A 61 -15.05 -16.26 -10.66
CA ASP A 61 -16.31 -16.55 -11.32
C ASP A 61 -16.09 -16.96 -12.79
N VAL A 62 -15.27 -16.23 -13.54
CA VAL A 62 -14.98 -16.58 -14.95
C VAL A 62 -14.41 -17.99 -15.05
N VAL A 63 -13.49 -18.38 -14.16
CA VAL A 63 -12.87 -19.70 -14.25
C VAL A 63 -13.84 -20.82 -13.96
N HIS A 64 -14.70 -20.68 -12.96
CA HIS A 64 -15.71 -21.69 -12.64
C HIS A 64 -16.68 -21.95 -13.79
N HIS A 65 -16.83 -21.00 -14.73
CA HIS A 65 -17.67 -21.13 -15.93
C HIS A 65 -16.90 -21.56 -17.19
N LEU A 66 -15.57 -21.72 -17.12
CA LEU A 66 -14.79 -22.21 -18.26
C LEU A 66 -14.95 -23.72 -18.42
N PRO A 67 -15.17 -24.22 -19.66
CA PRO A 67 -15.23 -25.66 -19.90
C PRO A 67 -13.87 -26.28 -19.58
N ASN A 68 -13.85 -27.21 -18.61
CA ASN A 68 -12.66 -27.93 -18.18
C ASN A 68 -12.21 -28.89 -19.29
N LYS A 69 -11.41 -28.37 -20.22
CA LYS A 69 -10.81 -29.10 -21.33
C LYS A 69 -9.36 -28.68 -21.42
N ASP A 70 -8.44 -29.62 -21.19
CA ASP A 70 -7.01 -29.37 -21.33
C ASP A 70 -6.62 -29.21 -22.81
N ASN A 71 -6.90 -28.02 -23.36
CA ASN A 71 -6.53 -27.64 -24.72
C ASN A 71 -5.90 -26.24 -24.72
N VAL A 72 -5.21 -25.91 -25.81
CA VAL A 72 -4.46 -24.65 -25.96
C VAL A 72 -5.31 -23.40 -25.70
N ARG A 73 -6.59 -23.41 -26.10
CA ARG A 73 -7.50 -22.26 -25.86
C ARG A 73 -7.81 -22.08 -24.38
N HIS A 74 -8.01 -23.18 -23.65
CA HIS A 74 -8.26 -23.13 -22.22
C HIS A 74 -7.03 -22.62 -21.46
N ARG A 75 -5.84 -23.11 -21.79
CA ARG A 75 -4.58 -22.62 -21.20
C ARG A 75 -4.33 -21.14 -21.51
N PHE A 76 -4.63 -20.69 -22.72
CA PHE A 76 -4.56 -19.27 -23.08
C PHE A 76 -5.51 -18.42 -22.22
N LEU A 77 -6.76 -18.85 -22.04
CA LEU A 77 -7.73 -18.13 -21.20
C LEU A 77 -7.29 -18.07 -19.73
N ILE A 78 -6.82 -19.18 -19.15
CA ILE A 78 -6.26 -19.19 -17.80
C ILE A 78 -5.08 -18.22 -17.69
N GLY A 79 -4.15 -18.25 -18.65
CA GLY A 79 -3.00 -17.35 -18.67
C GLY A 79 -3.38 -15.87 -18.77
N MET A 80 -4.43 -15.53 -19.51
CA MET A 80 -4.96 -14.15 -19.54
C MET A 80 -5.50 -13.71 -18.17
N LEU A 81 -6.10 -14.64 -17.41
CA LEU A 81 -6.62 -14.35 -16.08
C LEU A 81 -5.51 -14.12 -15.04
N PHE A 82 -4.34 -14.76 -15.17
CA PHE A 82 -3.14 -14.39 -14.41
C PHE A 82 -2.80 -12.90 -14.59
N GLY A 83 -2.84 -12.42 -15.83
CA GLY A 83 -2.64 -10.99 -16.12
C GLY A 83 -3.69 -10.09 -15.47
N GLY A 84 -4.95 -10.56 -15.41
CA GLY A 84 -6.02 -9.90 -14.68
C GLY A 84 -5.74 -9.76 -13.18
N VAL A 85 -5.27 -10.83 -12.52
CA VAL A 85 -4.91 -10.82 -11.10
C VAL A 85 -3.76 -9.84 -10.83
N VAL A 86 -2.70 -9.87 -11.65
CA VAL A 86 -1.58 -8.93 -11.52
C VAL A 86 -2.04 -7.49 -11.71
N SER A 87 -2.91 -7.23 -12.70
CA SER A 87 -3.43 -5.89 -12.96
C SER A 87 -4.30 -5.37 -11.82
N ALA A 88 -5.12 -6.24 -11.21
CA ALA A 88 -5.92 -5.89 -10.05
C ALA A 88 -5.04 -5.55 -8.84
N TYR A 89 -3.98 -6.33 -8.61
CA TYR A 89 -3.00 -6.06 -7.55
C TYR A 89 -2.26 -4.74 -7.80
N GLU A 90 -1.75 -4.51 -9.00
CA GLU A 90 -1.08 -3.25 -9.36
C GLU A 90 -1.99 -2.05 -9.14
N GLY A 91 -3.25 -2.11 -9.60
CA GLY A 91 -4.23 -1.05 -9.39
C GLY A 91 -4.48 -0.75 -7.90
N MET A 92 -4.60 -1.80 -7.08
CA MET A 92 -4.76 -1.67 -5.62
C MET A 92 -3.55 -0.98 -5.00
N VAL A 93 -2.34 -1.43 -5.33
CA VAL A 93 -1.10 -0.82 -4.83
C VAL A 93 -1.00 0.65 -5.23
N HIS A 94 -1.31 0.99 -6.48
CA HIS A 94 -1.28 2.37 -6.96
C HIS A 94 -2.24 3.25 -6.17
N ASP A 95 -3.50 2.83 -6.04
CA ASP A 95 -4.50 3.54 -5.26
C ASP A 95 -4.05 3.72 -3.80
N PHE A 96 -3.38 2.72 -3.23
CA PHE A 96 -2.87 2.73 -1.86
C PHE A 96 -1.69 3.69 -1.68
N VAL A 97 -0.70 3.65 -2.58
CA VAL A 97 0.45 4.58 -2.59
C VAL A 97 -0.06 6.01 -2.76
N ASP A 98 -0.97 6.24 -3.71
CA ASP A 98 -1.55 7.56 -3.96
C ASP A 98 -2.29 8.09 -2.72
N LEU A 99 -3.07 7.24 -2.05
CA LEU A 99 -3.74 7.62 -0.80
C LEU A 99 -2.74 8.04 0.28
N LEU A 100 -1.69 7.27 0.51
CA LEU A 100 -0.67 7.56 1.52
C LEU A 100 0.15 8.81 1.19
N MET A 101 0.52 8.99 -0.08
CA MET A 101 1.27 10.16 -0.54
C MET A 101 0.47 11.46 -0.43
N ASN A 102 -0.86 11.38 -0.45
CA ASN A 102 -1.76 12.54 -0.29
C ASN A 102 -2.17 12.78 1.18
N CYS A 103 -1.72 11.95 2.12
CA CYS A 103 -1.96 12.17 3.54
C CYS A 103 -0.84 13.05 4.13
N ASP A 104 -1.21 14.27 4.55
CA ASP A 104 -0.26 15.30 5.01
C ASP A 104 0.63 14.85 6.18
N ASN A 105 0.13 13.96 7.05
CA ASN A 105 0.90 13.40 8.17
C ASN A 105 2.13 12.60 7.74
N TYR A 106 2.16 12.13 6.49
CA TYR A 106 3.28 11.37 5.96
C TYR A 106 4.24 12.18 5.11
N ARG A 107 3.88 13.41 4.77
CA ARG A 107 4.67 14.26 3.87
C ARG A 107 6.01 14.60 4.51
N SER A 108 7.05 13.85 4.14
CA SER A 108 8.40 14.05 4.64
C SER A 108 9.42 13.98 3.52
N ILE A 109 9.96 15.15 3.15
CA ILE A 109 11.04 15.28 2.17
C ILE A 109 12.30 14.54 2.64
N GLU A 110 12.52 14.45 3.95
CA GLU A 110 13.66 13.73 4.50
C GLU A 110 13.56 12.22 4.23
N ARG A 111 12.35 11.66 4.32
CA ARG A 111 12.11 10.22 4.05
C ARG A 111 12.31 9.85 2.58
N ILE A 112 12.12 10.78 1.64
CA ILE A 112 12.43 10.54 0.22
C ILE A 112 13.90 10.13 0.04
N LYS A 113 14.81 10.68 0.86
CA LYS A 113 16.25 10.34 0.79
C LYS A 113 16.55 8.91 1.23
N ASN A 114 15.63 8.26 1.93
CA ASN A 114 15.77 6.87 2.39
C ASN A 114 15.39 5.86 1.32
N ILE A 115 14.83 6.29 0.18
CA ILE A 115 14.55 5.39 -0.93
C ILE A 115 15.85 5.02 -1.61
N GLU A 116 16.08 3.72 -1.80
CA GLU A 116 17.26 3.24 -2.50
C GLU A 116 17.29 3.72 -3.95
N ALA A 117 18.46 4.23 -4.36
CA ALA A 117 18.73 4.66 -5.73
C ALA A 117 18.41 3.57 -6.78
N ASN A 118 18.62 2.31 -6.44
CA ASN A 118 18.37 1.17 -7.32
C ASN A 118 16.86 0.98 -7.58
N ASP A 119 16.03 1.13 -6.56
CA ASP A 119 14.57 1.01 -6.68
C ASP A 119 13.99 2.15 -7.54
N LEU A 120 14.45 3.38 -7.33
CA LEU A 120 14.09 4.52 -8.20
C LEU A 120 14.50 4.28 -9.65
N ASN A 121 15.72 3.79 -9.88
CA ASN A 121 16.22 3.49 -11.22
C ASN A 121 15.40 2.38 -11.91
N ARG A 122 15.02 1.33 -11.19
CA ARG A 122 14.17 0.25 -11.70
C ARG A 122 12.79 0.75 -12.11
N LEU A 123 12.23 1.71 -11.36
CA LEU A 123 10.99 2.39 -11.71
C LEU A 123 11.16 3.53 -12.73
N ARG A 124 12.40 3.79 -13.19
CA ARG A 124 12.76 4.91 -14.08
C ARG A 124 12.38 6.28 -13.52
N ILE A 125 12.39 6.40 -12.20
CA ILE A 125 12.15 7.64 -11.45
C ILE A 125 13.49 8.34 -11.21
N LYS A 126 13.53 9.66 -11.43
CA LYS A 126 14.73 10.46 -11.17
C LYS A 126 14.99 10.59 -9.67
N GLN A 127 16.25 10.70 -9.29
CA GLN A 127 16.62 11.01 -7.91
C GLN A 127 16.45 12.51 -7.61
N GLY A 128 16.29 12.83 -6.32
CA GLY A 128 16.22 14.22 -5.84
C GLY A 128 14.91 14.94 -6.15
N LEU A 129 13.85 14.20 -6.45
CA LEU A 129 12.51 14.76 -6.66
C LEU A 129 11.93 15.31 -5.35
N GLY A 130 11.15 16.38 -5.46
CA GLY A 130 10.27 16.82 -4.38
C GLY A 130 9.12 15.84 -4.16
N TRP A 131 8.39 15.98 -3.04
CA TRP A 131 7.28 15.10 -2.69
C TRP A 131 6.23 15.00 -3.81
N ASP A 132 5.76 16.14 -4.32
CA ASP A 132 4.71 16.16 -5.35
C ASP A 132 5.18 15.55 -6.68
N GLU A 133 6.44 15.76 -7.04
CA GLU A 133 7.04 15.17 -8.23
C GLU A 133 7.21 13.65 -8.08
N LEU A 134 7.58 13.19 -6.88
CA LEU A 134 7.67 11.77 -6.55
C LEU A 134 6.29 11.11 -6.57
N THR A 135 5.25 11.74 -6.00
CA THR A 135 3.87 11.24 -6.06
C THR A 135 3.44 11.03 -7.52
N LEU A 136 3.64 12.04 -8.37
CA LEU A 136 3.32 11.95 -9.79
C LEU A 136 4.14 10.89 -10.52
N ALA A 137 5.39 10.66 -10.12
CA ALA A 137 6.25 9.65 -10.70
C ALA A 137 5.83 8.24 -10.29
N LEU A 138 5.53 8.01 -9.00
CA LEU A 138 5.07 6.73 -8.47
C LEU A 138 3.68 6.36 -9.03
N GLY A 139 2.76 7.31 -9.15
CA GLY A 139 1.45 7.09 -9.77
C GLY A 139 1.50 6.71 -11.26
N LYS A 140 2.61 6.99 -11.95
CA LYS A 140 2.83 6.64 -13.37
C LYS A 140 3.76 5.45 -13.57
N ALA A 141 4.61 5.14 -12.61
CA ALA A 141 5.55 4.04 -12.72
C ALA A 141 4.78 2.73 -12.64
N THR A 142 4.87 1.87 -13.65
CA THR A 142 4.23 0.56 -13.55
C THR A 142 4.89 -0.24 -12.43
N LEU A 143 4.16 -0.46 -11.33
CA LEU A 143 4.64 -1.13 -10.13
C LEU A 143 4.61 -2.66 -10.30
N ASN A 144 5.23 -3.17 -11.36
CA ASN A 144 5.29 -4.60 -11.70
C ASN A 144 6.04 -5.45 -10.67
N HIS A 145 6.69 -4.82 -9.68
CA HIS A 145 7.54 -5.49 -8.70
C HIS A 145 7.04 -5.19 -7.28
N PRO A 146 6.18 -6.07 -6.72
CA PRO A 146 5.63 -5.93 -5.37
C PRO A 146 6.69 -5.66 -4.29
N ASN A 147 7.89 -6.22 -4.43
CA ASN A 147 8.99 -6.00 -3.49
C ASN A 147 9.59 -4.59 -3.57
N ILE A 148 9.68 -4.01 -4.77
CA ILE A 148 10.12 -2.60 -4.93
C ILE A 148 9.11 -1.68 -4.24
N VAL A 149 7.82 -1.96 -4.40
CA VAL A 149 6.75 -1.20 -3.73
C VAL A 149 6.88 -1.32 -2.22
N ALA A 150 6.98 -2.53 -1.69
CA ALA A 150 7.11 -2.77 -0.26
C ALA A 150 8.29 -1.99 0.33
N ARG A 151 9.47 -2.03 -0.32
CA ARG A 151 10.64 -1.25 0.11
C ARG A 151 10.40 0.25 0.06
N ILE A 152 9.81 0.77 -1.01
CA ILE A 152 9.48 2.20 -1.13
C ILE A 152 8.50 2.63 -0.01
N LEU A 153 7.46 1.85 0.25
CA LEU A 153 6.49 2.12 1.31
C LEU A 153 7.16 2.10 2.68
N ASN A 154 8.03 1.12 2.94
CA ASN A 154 8.77 1.03 4.19
C ASN A 154 9.70 2.24 4.37
N SER A 155 10.38 2.69 3.32
CA SER A 155 11.24 3.88 3.35
C SER A 155 10.47 5.19 3.54
N LEU A 156 9.30 5.34 2.92
CA LEU A 156 8.51 6.58 2.93
C LEU A 156 7.60 6.72 4.16
N PHE A 157 7.05 5.61 4.63
CA PHE A 157 5.98 5.61 5.63
C PHE A 157 6.34 4.85 6.91
N GLU A 158 7.55 4.29 6.99
CA GLU A 158 8.00 3.48 8.13
C GLU A 158 7.04 2.32 8.41
N PHE A 159 6.52 1.74 7.34
CA PHE A 159 5.80 0.48 7.41
C PHE A 159 6.76 -0.70 7.46
N SER A 160 6.22 -1.85 7.87
CA SER A 160 6.92 -3.13 7.90
C SER A 160 6.27 -4.09 6.90
N VAL A 161 5.98 -3.60 5.69
CA VAL A 161 5.43 -4.42 4.62
C VAL A 161 6.50 -5.44 4.21
N PRO A 162 6.23 -6.74 4.35
CA PRO A 162 7.20 -7.76 3.99
C PRO A 162 7.30 -7.92 2.47
N GLU A 163 8.48 -8.32 2.04
CA GLU A 163 8.74 -8.71 0.65
C GLU A 163 8.26 -10.13 0.40
N ALA A 164 7.67 -10.38 -0.76
CA ALA A 164 7.35 -11.71 -1.24
C ALA A 164 8.61 -12.40 -1.79
N ASP A 165 8.55 -13.71 -1.99
CA ASP A 165 9.62 -14.47 -2.62
C ASP A 165 9.89 -13.95 -4.05
N GLU A 166 11.13 -13.50 -4.30
CA GLU A 166 11.52 -12.88 -5.58
C GLU A 166 11.43 -13.89 -6.75
N ASP A 167 11.76 -15.17 -6.51
CA ASP A 167 11.69 -16.21 -7.56
C ASP A 167 10.24 -16.44 -7.99
N VAL A 168 9.31 -16.40 -7.03
CA VAL A 168 7.87 -16.49 -7.29
C VAL A 168 7.39 -15.29 -8.10
N LEU A 169 7.78 -14.07 -7.70
CA LEU A 169 7.41 -12.85 -8.41
C LEU A 169 7.98 -12.80 -9.84
N GLU A 170 9.26 -13.12 -10.03
CA GLU A 170 9.87 -13.16 -11.36
C GLU A 170 9.16 -14.17 -12.26
N HIS A 171 8.82 -15.35 -11.72
CA HIS A 171 8.08 -16.37 -12.46
C HIS A 171 6.70 -15.84 -12.92
N LEU A 172 5.97 -15.17 -12.02
CA LEU A 172 4.65 -14.61 -12.30
C LEU A 172 4.71 -13.49 -13.33
N ILE A 173 5.67 -12.57 -13.22
CA ILE A 173 5.88 -11.47 -14.16
C ILE A 173 6.23 -12.02 -15.54
N LYS A 174 7.12 -13.01 -15.59
CA LYS A 174 7.50 -13.68 -16.85
C LYS A 174 6.31 -14.36 -17.50
N MET A 175 5.56 -15.15 -16.73
CA MET A 175 4.34 -15.81 -17.20
C MET A 175 3.33 -14.79 -17.75
N ARG A 176 3.04 -13.72 -17.01
CA ARG A 176 2.17 -12.63 -17.48
C ARG A 176 2.66 -12.04 -18.79
N ASN A 177 3.95 -11.70 -18.89
CA ASN A 177 4.54 -11.11 -20.09
C ASN A 177 4.44 -12.07 -21.29
N ASP A 178 4.64 -13.38 -21.06
CA ASP A 178 4.52 -14.38 -22.12
C ASP A 178 3.06 -14.53 -22.60
N PHE A 179 2.08 -14.49 -21.71
CA PHE A 179 0.66 -14.47 -22.12
C PHE A 179 0.25 -13.16 -22.80
N THR A 180 0.82 -12.03 -22.40
CA THR A 180 0.47 -10.70 -22.94
C THR A 180 1.14 -10.43 -24.29
N HIS A 181 2.40 -10.84 -24.47
CA HIS A 181 3.21 -10.48 -25.64
C HIS A 181 3.54 -11.67 -26.55
N ASN A 182 3.61 -12.88 -25.99
CA ASN A 182 4.03 -14.08 -26.72
C ASN A 182 2.89 -15.11 -26.89
N ASN A 183 1.63 -14.71 -26.69
CA ASN A 183 0.45 -15.58 -26.77
C ASN A 183 0.53 -16.85 -25.90
N GLY A 184 1.25 -16.78 -24.78
CA GLY A 184 1.44 -17.90 -23.86
C GLY A 184 2.55 -18.86 -24.24
N PHE A 185 3.45 -18.47 -25.13
CA PHE A 185 4.64 -19.24 -25.49
C PHE A 185 5.89 -18.67 -24.81
N ASN A 186 6.76 -19.55 -24.30
CA ASN A 186 8.06 -19.14 -23.79
C ASN A 186 9.02 -18.80 -24.94
N ASN A 187 10.21 -18.27 -24.62
CA ASN A 187 11.24 -17.93 -25.61
C ASN A 187 11.75 -19.13 -26.46
N ALA A 188 11.48 -20.37 -26.04
CA ALA A 188 11.79 -21.59 -26.80
C ALA A 188 10.64 -22.04 -27.72
N GLY A 189 9.52 -21.32 -27.75
CA GLY A 189 8.34 -21.65 -28.54
C GLY A 189 7.44 -22.73 -27.93
N GLU A 190 7.62 -23.03 -26.64
CA GLU A 190 6.79 -24.00 -25.91
C GLU A 190 5.64 -23.26 -25.21
N ALA A 191 4.43 -23.82 -25.30
CA ALA A 191 3.28 -23.26 -24.60
C ALA A 191 3.44 -23.43 -23.08
N TYR A 192 3.21 -22.36 -22.32
CA TYR A 192 3.18 -22.42 -20.86
C TYR A 192 2.07 -23.38 -20.38
N GLY A 193 2.47 -24.36 -19.58
CA GLY A 193 1.53 -25.23 -18.88
C GLY A 193 0.95 -24.48 -17.69
N VAL A 194 -0.21 -23.86 -17.87
CA VAL A 194 -0.97 -23.22 -16.79
C VAL A 194 -2.24 -24.00 -16.49
N SER A 195 -2.51 -24.19 -15.20
CA SER A 195 -3.72 -24.84 -14.69
C SER A 195 -4.56 -23.91 -13.84
N TRP A 196 -5.81 -24.30 -13.62
CA TRP A 196 -6.69 -23.63 -12.67
C TRP A 196 -6.10 -23.61 -11.26
N GLU A 197 -5.52 -24.73 -10.82
CA GLU A 197 -4.92 -24.85 -9.49
C GLU A 197 -3.80 -23.81 -9.28
N GLN A 198 -2.95 -23.60 -10.30
CA GLN A 198 -1.92 -22.57 -10.24
C GLN A 198 -2.51 -21.17 -10.15
N LEU A 199 -3.59 -20.88 -10.89
CA LEU A 199 -4.27 -19.58 -10.85
C LEU A 199 -4.96 -19.35 -9.49
N SER A 200 -5.61 -20.37 -8.94
CA SER A 200 -6.26 -20.31 -7.63
C SER A 200 -5.24 -20.05 -6.52
N ASN A 201 -4.12 -20.80 -6.51
CA ASN A 201 -3.02 -20.56 -5.57
C ASN A 201 -2.45 -19.14 -5.72
N PHE A 202 -2.39 -18.63 -6.94
CA PHE A 202 -1.92 -17.28 -7.20
C PHE A 202 -2.87 -16.20 -6.67
N ILE A 203 -4.19 -16.38 -6.84
CA ILE A 203 -5.21 -15.49 -6.28
C ILE A 203 -5.08 -15.44 -4.75
N VAL A 204 -4.94 -16.60 -4.11
CA VAL A 204 -4.78 -16.68 -2.65
C VAL A 204 -3.51 -15.97 -2.19
N GLY A 205 -2.36 -16.22 -2.84
CA GLY A 205 -1.11 -15.55 -2.48
C GLY A 205 -1.17 -14.03 -2.66
N MET A 206 -1.87 -13.52 -3.67
CA MET A 206 -2.07 -12.08 -3.86
C MET A 206 -3.01 -11.49 -2.81
N ASP A 207 -4.09 -12.18 -2.44
CA ASP A 207 -4.98 -11.76 -1.36
C ASP A 207 -4.25 -11.69 0.00
N GLU A 208 -3.40 -12.68 0.30
CA GLU A 208 -2.53 -12.67 1.48
C GLU A 208 -1.59 -11.47 1.49
N LEU A 209 -0.94 -11.16 0.37
CA LEU A 209 -0.09 -9.96 0.26
C LEU A 209 -0.88 -8.67 0.53
N VAL A 210 -2.09 -8.53 -0.03
CA VAL A 210 -2.92 -7.35 0.24
C VAL A 210 -3.32 -7.28 1.72
N ALA A 211 -3.68 -8.41 2.33
CA ALA A 211 -4.00 -8.45 3.75
C ALA A 211 -2.83 -7.97 4.62
N MET A 212 -1.59 -8.30 4.25
CA MET A 212 -0.39 -7.82 4.96
C MET A 212 -0.21 -6.30 4.87
N TYR A 213 -0.51 -5.68 3.73
CA TYR A 213 -0.47 -4.21 3.60
C TYR A 213 -1.45 -3.54 4.56
N VAL A 214 -2.68 -4.07 4.61
CA VAL A 214 -3.75 -3.56 5.49
C VAL A 214 -3.39 -3.72 6.96
N GLN A 215 -2.92 -4.90 7.36
CA GLN A 215 -2.52 -5.18 8.74
C GLN A 215 -1.38 -4.26 9.19
N ASN A 216 -0.41 -3.97 8.33
CA ASN A 216 0.69 -3.07 8.66
C ASN A 216 0.22 -1.63 8.85
N VAL A 217 -0.69 -1.14 8.01
CA VAL A 217 -1.28 0.20 8.21
C VAL A 217 -2.09 0.26 9.50
N GLN A 218 -2.87 -0.77 9.80
CA GLN A 218 -3.60 -0.86 11.07
C GLN A 218 -2.67 -0.88 12.28
N ALA A 219 -1.58 -1.65 12.22
CA ALA A 219 -0.58 -1.72 13.29
C ALA A 219 0.12 -0.37 13.47
N HIS A 220 0.44 0.33 12.38
CA HIS A 220 1.05 1.65 12.44
C HIS A 220 0.07 2.69 13.00
N ALA A 221 -1.20 2.66 12.58
CA ALA A 221 -2.26 3.50 13.15
C ALA A 221 -2.41 3.27 14.66
N HIS A 222 -2.40 2.01 15.09
CA HIS A 222 -2.51 1.64 16.49
C HIS A 222 -1.31 2.15 17.31
N CYS A 223 -0.08 1.89 16.85
CA CYS A 223 1.13 2.36 17.52
C CYS A 223 1.19 3.89 17.60
N PHE A 224 0.72 4.57 16.57
CA PHE A 224 0.64 6.03 16.56
C PHE A 224 -0.38 6.54 17.59
N LEU A 225 -1.59 5.97 17.62
CA LEU A 225 -2.63 6.31 18.58
C LEU A 225 -2.20 6.04 20.03
N GLU A 226 -1.49 4.94 20.30
CA GLU A 226 -0.94 4.60 21.63
C GLU A 226 0.16 5.57 22.08
N LYS A 227 1.00 6.08 21.17
CA LYS A 227 2.03 7.09 21.50
C LYS A 227 1.43 8.46 21.78
N THR A 228 0.23 8.71 21.25
CA THR A 228 -0.52 9.95 21.46
C THR A 228 -1.56 9.87 22.59
N SER A 229 -1.74 8.73 23.25
CA SER A 229 -2.61 8.57 24.44
C SER A 229 -1.82 8.66 25.74
#